data_AF-A0A6I3JG75-F1
#
_entry.id   AF-A0A6I3JG75-F1
#
_cell.length_a   1.000
_cell.length_b   1.000
_cell.length_c   1.000
_cell.angle_alpha   90.00
_cell.angle_beta   90.00
_cell.angle_gamma   90.00
#
_symmetry.space_group_name_H-M   'P 1'
#
loop_
_entity.id
_entity.type
_entity.pdbx_description
1 polymer ?
#
loop_
_entity_poly.entity_id
_entity_poly.type
_entity_poly.pdbx_seq_one_letter_code
_entity_poly.pdbx_strand_id
1 'polypeptide(L)'
;MSEPIDEAQVRAATQRAVDATATAYATDAHIDVEDTLRREMAQAGLALDDDAWVREVAHAVRSGYPVSFAEEESTTPGSLGGDNGGA
;
A
#
# COMPACT_ATOMS: atom_id res chain seq x y z
N MET A 1 -9.70 -8.29 -28.67
CA MET A 1 -8.84 -7.28 -28.04
C MET A 1 -9.21 -7.30 -26.58
N SER A 2 -8.46 -8.01 -25.75
CA SER A 2 -8.67 -7.95 -24.31
C SER A 2 -8.02 -6.65 -23.85
N GLU A 3 -8.82 -5.70 -23.40
CA GLU A 3 -8.32 -4.51 -22.71
C GLU A 3 -7.37 -5.01 -21.60
N PRO A 4 -6.14 -4.49 -21.49
CA PRO A 4 -5.32 -4.79 -20.33
C PRO A 4 -6.16 -4.36 -19.13
N ILE A 5 -6.30 -5.22 -18.12
CA ILE A 5 -6.81 -4.78 -16.83
C ILE A 5 -5.91 -3.60 -16.45
N ASP A 6 -6.46 -2.39 -16.46
CA ASP A 6 -5.70 -1.16 -16.22
C ASP A 6 -5.05 -1.29 -14.84
N GLU A 7 -3.76 -1.59 -14.81
CA GLU A 7 -2.99 -1.74 -13.57
C GLU A 7 -3.13 -0.48 -12.71
N ALA A 8 -3.30 0.67 -13.35
CA ALA A 8 -3.63 1.94 -12.73
C ALA A 8 -5.00 1.92 -12.00
N GLN A 9 -6.03 1.29 -12.58
CA GLN A 9 -7.34 1.14 -11.92
C GLN A 9 -7.25 0.20 -10.72
N VAL A 10 -6.56 -0.94 -10.85
CA VAL A 10 -6.34 -1.88 -9.74
C VAL A 10 -5.60 -1.19 -8.60
N ARG A 11 -4.52 -0.47 -8.92
CA ARG A 11 -3.73 0.30 -7.95
C ARG A 11 -4.54 1.39 -7.26
N ALA A 12 -5.35 2.15 -8.01
CA ALA A 12 -6.22 3.18 -7.44
C ALA A 12 -7.28 2.57 -6.51
N ALA A 13 -7.85 1.43 -6.88
CA ALA A 13 -8.78 0.67 -6.05
C ALA A 13 -8.10 0.16 -4.76
N THR A 14 -6.88 -0.37 -4.85
CA THR A 14 -6.08 -0.79 -3.70
C THR A 14 -5.78 0.38 -2.76
N GLN A 15 -5.29 1.50 -3.29
CA GLN A 15 -4.99 2.69 -2.49
C GLN A 15 -6.24 3.18 -1.75
N ARG A 16 -7.38 3.26 -2.46
CA ARG A 16 -8.66 3.66 -1.87
C ARG A 16 -9.09 2.77 -0.71
N ALA A 17 -8.93 1.45 -0.84
CA ALA A 17 -9.28 0.50 0.22
C ALA A 17 -8.38 0.67 1.46
N VAL A 18 -7.08 0.92 1.25
CA VAL A 18 -6.13 1.17 2.34
C VAL A 18 -6.41 2.49 3.04
N ASP A 19 -6.67 3.58 2.29
CA ASP A 19 -7.04 4.88 2.87
C ASP A 19 -8.35 4.81 3.67
N ALA A 20 -9.35 4.08 3.18
CA ALA A 20 -10.61 3.85 3.88
C ALA A 20 -10.38 3.09 5.20
N THR A 21 -9.56 2.03 5.16
CA THR A 21 -9.20 1.23 6.34
C THR A 21 -8.43 2.07 7.36
N ALA A 22 -7.46 2.88 6.92
CA ALA A 22 -6.69 3.76 7.79
C ALA A 22 -7.59 4.81 8.46
N THR A 23 -8.53 5.39 7.71
CA THR A 23 -9.52 6.34 8.23
C THR A 23 -10.44 5.68 9.27
N ALA A 24 -10.90 4.47 9.00
CA ALA A 24 -11.71 3.70 9.94
C ALA A 24 -10.93 3.40 11.23
N TYR A 25 -9.67 2.95 11.12
CA TYR A 25 -8.82 2.67 12.28
C TYR A 25 -8.47 3.92 13.09
N ALA A 26 -8.26 5.06 12.42
CA ALA A 26 -8.04 6.35 13.07
C ALA A 26 -9.30 6.83 13.83
N THR A 27 -10.49 6.42 13.39
CA THR A 27 -11.76 6.74 14.05
C THR A 27 -12.05 5.79 15.21
N ASP A 28 -11.78 4.49 15.03
CA ASP A 28 -11.97 3.44 16.04
C ASP A 28 -10.78 2.47 16.00
N ALA A 29 -9.90 2.57 17.00
CA ALA A 29 -8.70 1.75 17.11
C ALA A 29 -8.98 0.31 17.58
N HIS A 30 -10.24 -0.06 17.83
CA HIS A 30 -10.65 -1.41 18.23
C HIS A 30 -11.06 -2.29 17.04
N ILE A 31 -11.18 -1.72 15.84
CA ILE A 31 -11.50 -2.50 14.65
C ILE A 31 -10.40 -3.49 14.30
N ASP A 32 -10.81 -4.60 13.68
CA ASP A 32 -9.88 -5.51 13.01
C ASP A 32 -9.47 -4.91 11.66
N VAL A 33 -8.25 -4.40 11.60
CA VAL A 33 -7.67 -3.75 10.41
C VAL A 33 -7.56 -4.74 9.24
N GLU A 34 -7.23 -6.02 9.50
CA GLU A 34 -7.06 -7.03 8.46
C GLU A 34 -8.43 -7.41 7.86
N ASP A 35 -9.43 -7.63 8.70
CA ASP A 35 -10.81 -7.90 8.25
C ASP A 35 -11.39 -6.71 7.50
N THR A 36 -11.17 -5.49 8.00
CA THR A 36 -11.65 -4.26 7.36
C THR A 36 -11.02 -4.07 5.99
N LEU A 37 -9.70 -4.26 5.87
CA LEU A 37 -8.99 -4.17 4.59
C LEU A 37 -9.51 -5.18 3.56
N ARG A 38 -9.72 -6.44 3.99
CA ARG A 38 -10.29 -7.48 3.11
C ARG A 38 -11.68 -7.10 2.61
N ARG A 39 -12.52 -6.52 3.46
CA ARG A 39 -13.87 -6.06 3.06
C ARG A 39 -13.81 -4.90 2.06
N GLU A 40 -12.96 -3.91 2.29
CA GLU A 40 -12.84 -2.75 1.39
C GLU A 40 -12.31 -3.17 0.01
N MET A 41 -11.35 -4.09 -0.03
CA MET A 41 -10.82 -4.64 -1.29
C MET A 41 -11.86 -5.49 -2.02
N ALA A 42 -12.61 -6.33 -1.31
CA ALA A 42 -13.72 -7.09 -1.89
C ALA A 42 -14.82 -6.17 -2.46
N GLN A 43 -15.13 -5.06 -1.79
CA GLN A 43 -16.05 -4.03 -2.30
C GLN A 43 -15.54 -3.36 -3.57
N ALA A 44 -14.21 -3.23 -3.70
CA ALA A 44 -13.56 -2.72 -4.90
C ALA A 44 -13.45 -3.77 -6.03
N GLY A 45 -13.96 -4.99 -5.82
CA GLY A 45 -13.88 -6.09 -6.78
C GLY A 45 -12.49 -6.75 -6.84
N LEU A 46 -11.63 -6.50 -5.85
CA LEU A 46 -10.29 -7.05 -5.76
C LEU A 46 -10.28 -8.26 -4.82
N ALA A 47 -9.83 -9.40 -5.32
CA ALA A 47 -9.60 -10.58 -4.51
C ALA A 47 -8.22 -10.47 -3.84
N LEU A 48 -8.21 -10.44 -2.50
CA LEU A 48 -7.00 -10.54 -1.70
C LEU A 48 -6.74 -11.99 -1.34
N ASP A 49 -5.78 -12.62 -2.00
CA ASP A 49 -5.27 -13.95 -1.66
C ASP A 49 -3.96 -13.90 -0.86
N ASP A 50 -3.29 -12.74 -0.85
CA ASP A 50 -1.98 -12.57 -0.22
C ASP A 50 -2.08 -12.15 1.25
N ASP A 51 -2.15 -13.15 2.13
CA ASP A 51 -2.21 -12.95 3.59
C ASP A 51 -0.97 -12.23 4.16
N ALA A 52 0.20 -12.40 3.53
CA ALA A 52 1.42 -11.73 3.98
C ALA A 52 1.31 -10.23 3.73
N TRP A 53 0.88 -9.85 2.52
CA TRP A 53 0.62 -8.47 2.16
C TRP A 53 -0.42 -7.80 3.07
N VAL A 54 -1.53 -8.49 3.37
CA VAL A 54 -2.58 -7.98 4.27
C VAL A 54 -2.00 -7.64 5.65
N ARG A 55 -1.15 -8.51 6.20
CA ARG A 55 -0.50 -8.28 7.49
C ARG A 55 0.48 -7.12 7.46
N GLU A 56 1.24 -6.96 6.38
CA GLU A 56 2.17 -5.84 6.22
C GLU A 56 1.43 -4.50 6.16
N VAL A 57 0.37 -4.42 5.35
CA VAL A 57 -0.46 -3.21 5.26
C VAL A 57 -1.14 -2.91 6.60
N ALA A 58 -1.71 -3.93 7.25
CA ALA A 58 -2.32 -3.76 8.57
C ALA A 58 -1.30 -3.33 9.64
N HIS A 59 -0.05 -3.79 9.54
CA HIS A 59 1.03 -3.30 10.39
C HIS A 59 1.36 -1.84 10.11
N ALA A 60 1.47 -1.43 8.84
CA ALA A 60 1.76 -0.05 8.46
C ALA A 60 0.65 0.93 8.91
N VAL A 61 -0.61 0.56 8.73
CA VAL A 61 -1.78 1.33 9.22
C VAL A 61 -1.72 1.52 10.73
N ARG A 62 -1.44 0.45 11.49
CA ARG A 62 -1.31 0.53 12.96
C ARG A 62 -0.13 1.37 13.42
N SER A 63 0.96 1.34 12.67
CA SER A 63 2.16 2.13 12.94
C SER A 63 2.01 3.60 12.53
N GLY A 64 0.89 3.99 11.91
CA GLY A 64 0.66 5.35 11.43
C GLY A 64 1.52 5.75 10.23
N TYR A 65 2.11 4.77 9.54
CA TYR A 65 2.91 5.01 8.35
C TYR A 65 2.00 5.13 7.12
N PRO A 66 2.18 6.17 6.29
CA PRO A 66 1.43 6.29 5.05
C PRO A 66 1.87 5.18 4.09
N VAL A 67 0.93 4.31 3.71
CA VAL A 67 1.13 3.32 2.66
C VAL A 67 0.72 3.97 1.34
N SER A 68 1.70 4.17 0.45
CA SER A 68 1.46 4.70 -0.89
C SER A 68 1.83 3.64 -1.91
N PHE A 69 0.86 3.29 -2.77
CA PHE A 69 1.08 2.42 -3.92
C PHE A 69 1.21 3.23 -5.22
N ALA A 70 1.19 4.56 -5.16
CA ALA A 70 1.52 5.41 -6.31
C ALA A 70 2.98 5.15 -6.69
N GLU A 71 3.19 4.87 -7.99
CA GLU A 71 4.44 4.55 -8.69
C GLU A 71 5.68 4.40 -7.81
N GLU A 72 6.31 3.22 -7.87
CA GLU A 72 7.69 3.02 -7.43
C GLU A 72 8.51 4.27 -7.79
N GLU A 73 8.79 5.10 -6.80
CA GLU A 73 9.98 5.93 -6.87
C GLU A 73 11.10 4.90 -6.95
N SER A 74 11.58 4.68 -8.17
CA SER A 74 12.88 4.10 -8.43
C SER A 74 13.90 4.99 -7.73
N THR A 75 14.00 4.89 -6.41
CA THR A 75 15.16 5.32 -5.66
C THR A 75 16.25 4.33 -6.02
N THR A 76 16.82 4.55 -7.20
CA THR A 76 18.16 4.07 -7.52
C THR A 76 19.03 4.48 -6.32
N PRO A 77 19.61 3.55 -5.56
CA PRO A 77 20.58 3.90 -4.54
C PRO A 77 21.87 4.29 -5.27
N GLY A 78 21.87 5.52 -5.78
CA GLY A 78 22.94 6.10 -6.60
C GLY A 78 23.45 7.39 -5.98
N SER A 79 23.57 7.43 -4.65
CA SER A 79 24.43 8.41 -3.97
C SER A 79 25.48 7.65 -3.17
N LEU A 80 26.31 6.91 -3.90
CA LEU A 80 27.56 6.41 -3.35
C LEU A 80 28.53 7.59 -3.36
N GLY A 81 28.88 8.04 -2.16
CA GLY A 81 29.88 9.05 -1.91
C GLY A 81 31.14 8.76 -2.74
N GLY A 82 31.55 9.77 -3.48
CA GLY A 82 32.87 9.86 -4.10
C GLY A 82 33.63 11.00 -3.43
N ASP A 83 33.76 10.95 -2.11
CA ASP A 83 34.89 11.56 -1.43
C ASP A 83 36.16 10.88 -1.94
N ASN A 84 36.90 11.56 -2.81
CA ASN A 84 38.32 11.30 -2.99
C ASN A 84 39.03 12.64 -3.02
N GLY A 85 39.32 13.15 -1.83
CA GLY A 85 40.48 14.00 -1.66
C GLY A 85 41.74 13.21 -2.02
N GLY A 86 42.67 13.83 -2.73
CA GLY A 86 43.90 13.13 -3.11
C GLY A 86 44.86 14.00 -3.91
N ALA A 87 45.60 14.83 -3.16
CA ALA A 87 46.92 15.42 -3.43
C ALA A 87 47.08 16.39 -4.60
#